data_AF-A0AAE0ZWN9-F1
#
_entry.id   AF-A0AAE0ZWN9-F1
#
_cell.length_a   1.000
_cell.length_b   1.000
_cell.length_c   1.000
_cell.angle_alpha   90.00
_cell.angle_beta   90.00
_cell.angle_gamma   90.00
#
_symmetry.space_group_name_H-M   'P 1'
#
loop_
_entity.id
_entity.type
_entity.pdbx_description
1 polymer ?
#
loop_
_entity_poly.entity_id
_entity_poly.type
_entity_poly.pdbx_seq_one_letter_code
_entity_poly.pdbx_strand_id
1 'polypeptide(L)'
;MEKIYAEAEVCMEGSCLKLDPGLTELMRSSRDCQKLSDAWRGWRDQSRKKMKQLYQEYVQLSNEAIRLHQYDDLGSEWRSEYEVMQLENELVDLFDQVLPLYLHLHSYGYTPRKVFQTAEDFFYSLGFDNMTHNFWEKSMLERPEGREWSVTHRPRT
;
A
#
# COMPACT_ATOMS: atom_id res chain seq x y z
N MET A 1 10.73 -4.75 -14.92
CA MET A 1 10.60 -3.93 -13.69
C MET A 1 10.39 -4.79 -12.46
N GLU A 2 9.50 -5.79 -12.49
CA GLU A 2 9.23 -6.73 -11.39
C GLU A 2 10.49 -7.39 -10.80
N LYS A 3 11.38 -7.95 -11.64
CA LYS A 3 12.65 -8.53 -11.21
C LYS A 3 13.52 -7.55 -10.40
N ILE A 4 13.62 -6.28 -10.84
CA ILE A 4 14.40 -5.25 -10.14
C ILE A 4 13.80 -4.98 -8.75
N TYR A 5 12.48 -4.95 -8.64
CA TYR A 5 11.79 -4.76 -7.38
C TYR A 5 12.01 -5.95 -6.43
N ALA A 6 11.94 -7.18 -6.95
CA ALA A 6 12.12 -8.39 -6.13
C ALA A 6 13.58 -8.62 -5.68
N GLU A 7 14.56 -8.25 -6.50
CA GLU A 7 15.98 -8.52 -6.26
C GLU A 7 16.74 -7.34 -5.63
N ALA A 8 16.16 -6.14 -5.58
CA ALA A 8 16.82 -5.00 -4.97
C ALA A 8 17.13 -5.29 -3.49
N GLU A 9 18.31 -4.82 -3.06
CA GLU A 9 18.81 -4.97 -1.70
C GLU A 9 19.51 -3.69 -1.26
N VAL A 10 19.47 -3.42 0.04
CA VAL A 10 20.10 -2.25 0.65
C VAL A 10 21.08 -2.75 1.70
N CYS A 11 22.36 -2.42 1.52
CA CYS A 11 23.41 -2.82 2.43
C CYS A 11 23.66 -1.74 3.48
N MET A 12 23.50 -2.09 4.75
CA MET A 12 23.70 -1.23 5.91
C MET A 12 24.49 -1.99 6.97
N GLU A 13 25.53 -1.36 7.54
CA GLU A 13 26.33 -1.92 8.65
C GLU A 13 26.87 -3.34 8.39
N GLY A 14 27.21 -3.66 7.13
CA GLY A 14 27.74 -4.97 6.73
C GLY A 14 26.68 -6.05 6.45
N SER A 15 25.39 -5.73 6.57
CA SER A 15 24.27 -6.63 6.23
C SER A 15 23.48 -6.08 5.03
N CYS A 16 23.12 -6.93 4.07
CA CYS A 16 22.29 -6.55 2.93
C CYS A 16 20.86 -7.06 3.13
N LEU A 17 19.90 -6.15 3.10
CA LEU A 17 18.49 -6.42 3.35
C LEU A 17 17.69 -6.27 2.06
N LYS A 18 16.93 -7.31 1.70
CA LYS A 18 15.88 -7.24 0.67
C LYS A 18 14.61 -6.58 1.24
N LEU A 19 13.66 -6.23 0.35
CA LEU A 19 12.42 -5.56 0.77
C LEU A 19 11.64 -6.36 1.82
N ASP A 20 11.33 -7.62 1.54
CA ASP A 20 10.68 -8.54 2.47
C ASP A 20 11.60 -9.76 2.68
N PRO A 21 11.79 -10.22 3.93
CA PRO A 21 11.32 -9.60 5.18
C PRO A 21 12.18 -8.43 5.68
N GLY A 22 13.40 -8.26 5.17
CA GLY A 22 14.45 -7.45 5.80
C GLY A 22 14.08 -5.98 6.05
N LEU A 23 13.93 -5.19 4.99
CA LEU A 23 13.64 -3.76 5.12
C LEU A 23 12.24 -3.50 5.69
N THR A 24 11.27 -4.34 5.35
CA THR A 24 9.90 -4.25 5.87
C THR A 24 9.89 -4.40 7.39
N GLU A 25 10.64 -5.37 7.92
CA GLU A 25 10.75 -5.58 9.36
C GLU A 25 11.49 -4.44 10.04
N LEU A 26 12.62 -3.99 9.47
CA LEU A 26 13.37 -2.85 9.99
C LEU A 26 12.53 -1.58 10.06
N MET A 27 11.72 -1.29 9.02
CA MET A 27 10.83 -0.11 9.00
C MET A 27 9.67 -0.21 9.99
N ARG A 28 9.27 -1.44 10.37
CA ARG A 28 8.20 -1.71 11.34
C ARG A 28 8.68 -1.58 12.79
N SER A 29 9.78 -2.24 13.13
CA SER A 29 10.22 -2.41 14.53
C SER A 29 11.25 -1.39 15.00
N SER A 30 12.10 -0.88 14.10
CA SER A 30 13.10 0.12 14.49
C SER A 30 12.44 1.43 14.93
N ARG A 31 13.05 2.08 15.91
CA ARG A 31 12.72 3.45 16.35
C ARG A 31 13.91 4.40 16.17
N ASP A 32 15.00 3.91 15.60
CA ASP A 32 16.16 4.72 15.24
C ASP A 32 15.86 5.47 13.93
N CYS A 33 15.68 6.78 14.06
CA CYS A 33 15.35 7.68 12.96
C CYS A 33 16.42 7.64 11.84
N GLN A 34 17.70 7.52 12.20
CA GLN A 34 18.78 7.50 11.22
C GLN A 34 18.76 6.20 10.42
N LYS A 35 18.63 5.05 11.11
CA LYS A 35 18.47 3.75 10.44
C LYS A 35 17.25 3.69 9.54
N LEU A 36 16.10 4.22 9.98
CA LEU A 36 14.88 4.27 9.19
C LEU A 36 15.03 5.15 7.94
N SER A 37 15.62 6.33 8.10
CA SER A 37 15.90 7.23 6.98
C SER A 37 16.83 6.59 5.95
N ASP A 38 17.92 5.97 6.40
CA ASP A 38 18.92 5.35 5.53
C ASP A 38 18.34 4.14 4.79
N ALA A 39 17.55 3.31 5.47
CA ALA A 39 16.83 2.21 4.84
C ALA A 39 15.85 2.68 3.76
N TRP A 40 15.04 3.71 4.07
CA TRP A 40 14.07 4.27 3.13
C TRP A 40 14.73 4.88 1.90
N ARG A 41 15.80 5.68 2.12
CA ARG A 41 16.55 6.31 1.03
C ARG A 41 17.28 5.26 0.19
N GLY A 42 17.97 4.34 0.85
CA GLY A 42 18.71 3.26 0.20
C GLY A 42 17.81 2.41 -0.70
N TRP A 43 16.60 2.05 -0.23
CA TRP A 43 15.64 1.30 -1.04
C TRP A 43 15.25 2.05 -2.30
N ARG A 44 14.92 3.35 -2.14
CA ARG A 44 14.55 4.20 -3.27
C ARG A 44 15.71 4.37 -4.23
N ASP A 45 16.93 4.53 -3.77
CA ASP A 45 18.09 4.69 -4.65
C ASP A 45 18.38 3.45 -5.47
N GLN A 46 18.29 2.25 -4.86
CA GLN A 46 18.55 0.98 -5.56
C GLN A 46 17.45 0.63 -6.57
N SER A 47 16.19 0.79 -6.18
CA SER A 47 15.04 0.48 -7.04
C SER A 47 14.80 1.56 -8.11
N ARG A 48 14.74 2.86 -7.73
CA ARG A 48 14.41 3.97 -8.64
C ARG A 48 15.42 4.11 -9.76
N LYS A 49 16.73 4.04 -9.49
CA LYS A 49 17.76 4.25 -10.52
C LYS A 49 17.60 3.27 -11.68
N LYS A 50 17.30 2.01 -11.36
CA LYS A 50 17.12 0.92 -12.33
C LYS A 50 15.72 0.94 -12.97
N MET A 51 14.68 1.37 -12.24
CA MET A 51 13.30 1.39 -12.75
C MET A 51 12.94 2.64 -13.54
N LYS A 52 13.58 3.80 -13.30
CA LYS A 52 13.16 5.09 -13.88
C LYS A 52 13.05 5.07 -15.40
N GLN A 53 14.08 4.59 -16.09
CA GLN A 53 14.10 4.54 -17.55
C GLN A 53 13.08 3.53 -18.08
N LEU A 54 13.02 2.34 -17.48
CA LEU A 54 12.06 1.30 -17.85
C LEU A 54 10.61 1.76 -17.67
N TYR A 55 10.34 2.58 -16.65
CA TYR A 55 9.00 3.11 -16.41
C TYR A 55 8.60 4.15 -17.46
N GLN A 56 9.54 4.99 -17.90
CA GLN A 56 9.29 5.95 -18.98
C GLN A 56 8.95 5.22 -20.29
N GLU A 57 9.73 4.20 -20.63
CA GLU A 57 9.49 3.35 -21.80
C GLU A 57 8.17 2.59 -21.68
N TYR A 58 7.87 2.03 -20.50
CA TYR A 58 6.59 1.37 -20.22
C TYR A 58 5.39 2.29 -20.45
N VAL A 59 5.43 3.52 -19.93
CA VAL A 59 4.34 4.50 -20.13
C VAL A 59 4.17 4.83 -21.61
N GLN A 60 5.28 5.03 -22.33
CA GLN A 60 5.24 5.31 -23.76
C GLN A 60 4.59 4.15 -24.54
N LEU A 61 5.15 2.94 -24.40
CA LEU A 61 4.69 1.76 -25.13
C LEU A 61 3.24 1.40 -24.78
N SER A 62 2.85 1.51 -23.50
CA SER A 62 1.49 1.20 -23.07
C SER A 62 0.48 2.20 -23.65
N ASN A 63 0.81 3.50 -23.68
CA ASN A 63 -0.05 4.50 -24.30
C ASN A 63 -0.11 4.33 -25.84
N GLU A 64 0.99 3.95 -26.49
CA GLU A 64 0.99 3.64 -27.93
C GLU A 64 0.10 2.43 -28.25
N ALA A 65 0.16 1.37 -27.43
CA ALA A 65 -0.69 0.18 -27.59
C ALA A 65 -2.17 0.52 -27.42
N ILE A 66 -2.52 1.28 -26.38
CA ILE A 66 -3.91 1.57 -26.01
C ILE A 66 -4.59 2.54 -26.98
N ARG A 67 -3.84 3.39 -27.70
CA ARG A 67 -4.41 4.22 -28.79
C ARG A 67 -5.00 3.40 -29.93
N LEU A 68 -4.52 2.18 -30.16
CA LEU A 68 -5.13 1.25 -31.14
C LEU A 68 -6.52 0.78 -30.71
N HIS A 69 -6.82 0.86 -29.41
CA HIS A 69 -8.08 0.49 -28.80
C HIS A 69 -9.04 1.67 -28.57
N GLN A 70 -8.78 2.83 -29.21
CA GLN A 70 -9.63 4.04 -29.16
C GLN A 70 -9.73 4.72 -27.78
N TYR A 71 -8.76 4.48 -26.89
CA TYR A 71 -8.62 5.22 -25.64
C TYR A 71 -7.51 6.28 -25.78
N ASP A 72 -7.63 7.38 -25.02
CA ASP A 72 -6.67 8.50 -25.05
C ASP A 72 -5.29 8.10 -24.49
N ASP A 73 -5.29 7.32 -23.42
CA ASP A 73 -4.12 6.78 -22.72
C ASP A 73 -4.48 5.51 -21.92
N LEU A 74 -3.45 4.85 -21.36
CA LEU A 74 -3.62 3.67 -20.50
C LEU A 74 -4.51 3.96 -19.28
N GLY A 75 -4.44 5.16 -18.71
CA GLY A 75 -5.28 5.53 -17.57
C GLY A 75 -6.77 5.58 -17.94
N SER A 76 -7.09 5.99 -19.16
CA SER A 76 -8.44 6.04 -19.69
C SER A 76 -9.02 4.64 -19.90
N GLU A 77 -8.19 3.69 -20.35
CA GLU A 77 -8.59 2.29 -20.44
C GLU A 77 -8.84 1.70 -19.05
N TRP A 78 -7.98 1.95 -18.05
CA TRP A 78 -8.22 1.50 -16.67
C TRP A 78 -9.48 2.09 -16.05
N ARG A 79 -9.77 3.38 -16.30
CA ARG A 79 -11.01 4.02 -15.81
C ARG A 79 -12.25 3.47 -16.50
N SER A 80 -12.13 2.97 -17.74
CA SER A 80 -13.27 2.45 -18.50
C SER A 80 -13.93 1.23 -17.85
N GLU A 81 -13.19 0.45 -17.05
CA GLU A 81 -13.72 -0.70 -16.31
C GLU A 81 -14.86 -0.34 -15.35
N TYR A 82 -14.93 0.93 -14.92
CA TYR A 82 -15.96 1.40 -13.99
C TYR A 82 -17.22 1.94 -14.70
N GLU A 83 -17.15 2.19 -16.02
CA GLU A 83 -18.25 2.74 -16.82
C GLU A 83 -18.86 4.06 -16.27
N VAL A 84 -18.07 4.84 -15.50
CA VAL A 84 -18.46 6.13 -14.92
C VAL A 84 -17.82 7.29 -15.67
N MET A 85 -18.64 8.20 -16.22
CA MET A 85 -18.20 9.32 -17.05
C MET A 85 -17.31 10.34 -16.30
N GLN A 86 -17.51 10.52 -15.00
CA GLN A 86 -16.79 11.51 -14.18
C GLN A 86 -16.12 10.89 -12.96
N LEU A 87 -15.56 9.68 -13.11
CA LEU A 87 -14.94 8.93 -12.02
C LEU A 87 -13.91 9.77 -11.25
N GLU A 88 -13.12 10.60 -11.93
CA GLU A 88 -12.12 11.46 -11.29
C GLU A 88 -12.74 12.47 -10.32
N ASN A 89 -13.85 13.12 -10.73
CA ASN A 89 -14.54 14.09 -9.89
C ASN A 89 -15.16 13.39 -8.67
N GLU A 90 -15.81 12.24 -8.87
CA GLU A 90 -16.41 11.47 -7.77
C GLU A 90 -15.35 11.00 -6.76
N LEU A 91 -14.16 10.59 -7.22
CA LEU A 91 -13.06 10.20 -6.34
C LEU A 91 -12.49 11.40 -5.56
N VAL A 92 -12.40 12.58 -6.16
CA VAL A 92 -12.01 13.82 -5.47
C VAL A 92 -13.03 14.19 -4.40
N ASP A 93 -14.32 14.17 -4.73
CA ASP A 93 -15.41 14.46 -3.79
C ASP A 93 -15.41 13.47 -2.61
N LEU A 94 -15.15 12.17 -2.88
CA LEU A 94 -15.01 11.15 -1.84
C LEU A 94 -13.77 11.38 -0.97
N PHE A 95 -12.64 11.77 -1.57
CA PHE A 95 -11.43 12.09 -0.82
C PHE A 95 -11.67 13.28 0.12
N ASP A 96 -12.33 14.34 -0.35
CA ASP A 96 -12.64 15.52 0.45
C ASP A 96 -13.55 15.20 1.64
N GLN A 97 -14.45 14.22 1.50
CA GLN A 97 -15.27 13.71 2.60
C GLN A 97 -14.45 12.93 3.64
N VAL A 98 -13.45 12.17 3.21
CA VAL A 98 -12.57 11.37 4.10
C VAL A 98 -11.46 12.22 4.73
N LEU A 99 -11.08 13.32 4.09
CA LEU A 99 -9.96 14.17 4.50
C LEU A 99 -10.05 14.64 5.96
N PRO A 100 -11.20 15.14 6.48
CA PRO A 100 -11.31 15.49 7.89
C PRO A 100 -10.99 14.32 8.81
N LEU A 101 -11.52 13.12 8.54
CA LEU A 101 -11.24 11.93 9.33
C LEU A 101 -9.76 11.57 9.28
N TYR A 102 -9.14 11.59 8.09
CA TYR A 102 -7.72 11.33 7.94
C TYR A 102 -6.85 12.29 8.77
N LEU A 103 -7.16 13.59 8.77
CA LEU A 103 -6.43 14.59 9.56
C LEU A 103 -6.54 14.34 11.07
N HIS A 104 -7.72 13.91 11.55
CA HIS A 104 -7.90 13.48 12.94
C HIS A 104 -7.09 12.19 13.22
N LEU A 105 -7.19 11.15 12.38
CA LEU A 105 -6.44 9.91 12.58
C LEU A 105 -4.92 10.14 12.59
N HIS A 106 -4.43 10.96 11.65
CA HIS A 106 -3.02 11.32 11.51
C HIS A 106 -2.50 12.08 12.74
N SER A 107 -3.31 12.95 13.35
CA SER A 107 -2.92 13.67 14.58
C SER A 107 -3.00 12.80 15.84
N TYR A 108 -3.93 11.84 15.90
CA TYR A 108 -4.18 11.02 17.08
C TYR A 108 -3.33 9.72 17.18
N GLY A 109 -2.60 9.35 16.13
CA GLY A 109 -1.65 8.21 16.18
C GLY A 109 -2.33 6.84 16.34
N TYR A 110 -3.41 6.60 15.59
CA TYR A 110 -4.18 5.35 15.66
C TYR A 110 -3.33 4.10 15.33
N THR A 111 -3.44 3.07 16.17
CA THR A 111 -2.90 1.72 15.89
C THR A 111 -3.90 0.88 15.08
N PRO A 112 -3.47 -0.14 14.32
CA PRO A 112 -4.38 -1.02 13.58
C PRO A 112 -5.51 -1.56 14.45
N ARG A 113 -5.18 -2.02 15.66
CA ARG A 113 -6.18 -2.50 16.62
C ARG A 113 -7.20 -1.43 17.02
N LYS A 114 -6.77 -0.18 17.21
CA LYS A 114 -7.67 0.94 17.55
C LYS A 114 -8.61 1.27 16.39
N VAL A 115 -8.16 1.13 15.14
CA VAL A 115 -9.00 1.29 13.94
C VAL A 115 -10.12 0.25 13.92
N PHE A 116 -9.79 -1.03 14.12
CA PHE A 116 -10.81 -2.09 14.14
C PHE A 116 -11.81 -1.92 15.29
N GLN A 117 -11.36 -1.50 16.48
CA GLN A 117 -12.26 -1.24 17.62
C GLN A 117 -13.21 -0.08 17.33
N THR A 118 -12.69 1.00 16.74
CA THR A 118 -13.51 2.16 16.36
C THR A 118 -14.53 1.78 15.28
N ALA A 119 -14.18 0.87 14.36
CA ALA A 119 -15.11 0.35 13.37
C ALA A 119 -16.21 -0.51 14.01
N GLU A 120 -15.86 -1.41 14.95
CA GLU A 120 -16.84 -2.20 15.70
C GLU A 120 -17.83 -1.31 16.46
N ASP A 121 -17.34 -0.29 17.17
CA ASP A 121 -18.18 0.68 17.88
C ASP A 121 -19.17 1.39 16.92
N PHE A 122 -18.71 1.75 15.72
CA PHE A 122 -19.56 2.36 14.69
C PHE A 122 -20.64 1.41 14.19
N PHE A 123 -20.30 0.17 13.81
CA PHE A 123 -21.30 -0.80 13.33
C PHE A 123 -22.28 -1.20 14.44
N TYR A 124 -21.81 -1.34 15.68
CA TYR A 124 -22.68 -1.55 16.83
C TYR A 124 -23.68 -0.39 17.02
N SER A 125 -23.24 0.85 16.82
CA SER A 125 -24.13 2.02 16.90
C SER A 125 -25.23 2.06 15.83
N LEU A 126 -25.00 1.39 14.69
CA LEU A 126 -25.99 1.22 13.62
C LEU A 126 -26.94 0.03 13.87
N GLY A 127 -26.77 -0.68 14.99
CA GLY A 127 -27.59 -1.84 15.36
C GLY A 127 -27.07 -3.18 14.84
N PHE A 128 -25.82 -3.24 14.38
CA PHE A 128 -25.16 -4.52 14.11
C PHE A 128 -24.60 -5.13 15.40
N ASP A 129 -24.36 -6.44 15.38
CA ASP A 129 -23.74 -7.14 16.51
C ASP A 129 -22.23 -6.86 16.58
N ASN A 130 -21.68 -6.88 17.79
CA ASN A 130 -20.24 -6.87 18.01
C ASN A 130 -19.58 -8.09 17.37
N MET A 131 -18.30 -7.96 17.03
CA MET A 131 -17.53 -9.07 16.51
C MET A 131 -17.36 -10.15 17.57
N THR A 132 -17.32 -11.40 17.10
CA THR A 132 -17.13 -12.54 18.01
C THR A 132 -15.77 -12.49 18.71
N HIS A 133 -15.68 -13.09 19.90
CA HIS A 133 -14.40 -13.25 20.60
C HIS A 133 -13.32 -13.92 19.72
N ASN A 134 -13.73 -14.91 18.93
CA ASN A 134 -12.85 -15.59 17.98
C ASN A 134 -12.25 -14.64 16.94
N PHE A 135 -12.99 -13.62 16.49
CA PHE A 135 -12.46 -12.63 15.55
C PHE A 135 -11.30 -11.85 16.20
N TRP A 136 -11.47 -11.38 17.43
CA TRP A 136 -10.44 -10.61 18.13
C TRP A 136 -9.21 -11.44 18.54
N GLU A 137 -9.38 -12.74 18.80
CA GLU A 137 -8.29 -13.64 19.17
C GLU A 137 -7.53 -14.20 17.96
N LYS A 138 -8.23 -14.49 16.85
CA LYS A 138 -7.68 -15.26 15.72
C LYS A 138 -7.42 -14.42 14.48
N SER A 139 -8.02 -13.24 14.35
CA SER A 139 -7.73 -12.36 13.22
C SER A 139 -6.34 -11.76 13.36
N MET A 140 -5.57 -11.84 12.28
CA MET A 140 -4.27 -11.19 12.17
C MET A 140 -4.45 -9.71 11.85
N LEU A 141 -4.68 -8.89 12.87
CA LEU A 141 -4.81 -7.43 12.73
C LEU A 141 -3.45 -6.74 12.58
N GLU A 142 -2.39 -7.42 13.02
CA GLU A 142 -0.98 -7.02 12.89
C GLU A 142 -0.15 -8.24 12.49
N ARG A 143 0.97 -8.03 11.76
CA ARG A 143 1.81 -9.14 11.27
C ARG A 143 2.57 -9.78 12.44
N PRO A 144 2.50 -11.12 12.62
CA PRO A 144 3.21 -11.82 13.69
C PRO A 144 4.71 -11.89 13.41
N GLU A 145 5.52 -11.74 14.47
CA GLU A 145 6.98 -11.85 14.39
C GLU A 145 7.41 -13.32 14.16
N GLY A 146 8.33 -13.54 13.22
CA GLY A 146 9.01 -14.83 13.05
C GLY A 146 8.32 -15.90 12.18
N ARG A 147 7.32 -15.56 11.36
CA ARG A 147 6.77 -16.49 10.34
C ARG A 147 7.05 -16.01 8.91
N GLU A 148 7.56 -16.91 8.08
CA GLU A 148 7.69 -16.73 6.62
C GLU A 148 6.32 -16.89 5.95
N TRP A 149 5.99 -16.06 4.96
CA TRP A 149 4.69 -16.10 4.27
C TRP A 149 4.86 -16.13 2.76
N SER A 150 3.97 -16.87 2.10
CA SER A 150 3.74 -16.82 0.66
C SER A 150 2.37 -16.15 0.41
N VAL A 151 2.37 -15.18 -0.51
CA VAL A 151 1.21 -14.45 -1.06
C VAL A 151 0.60 -13.30 -0.24
N THR A 152 0.86 -12.05 -0.68
CA THR A 152 0.08 -10.85 -0.37
C THR A 152 -0.58 -10.39 -1.66
N HIS A 153 -1.67 -11.05 -2.01
CA HIS A 153 -2.84 -10.40 -2.58
C HIS A 153 -4.03 -11.16 -2.00
N ARG A 154 -4.90 -10.46 -1.26
CA ARG A 154 -6.18 -11.02 -0.85
C ARG A 154 -6.87 -11.50 -2.16
N PRO A 155 -7.39 -12.73 -2.25
CA PRO A 155 -8.14 -13.15 -3.42
C PRO A 155 -9.30 -12.16 -3.60
N ARG A 156 -9.38 -11.54 -4.79
CA ARG A 156 -10.63 -10.89 -5.21
C ARG A 156 -11.64 -12.02 -5.33
N THR A 157 -12.63 -12.04 -4.45
CA THR A 157 -13.91 -12.72 -4.69
C THR A 157 -14.70 -11.91 -5.69
#